data_AF-A0A7L4N3L3-F1
#
_entry.id   AF-A0A7L4N3L3-F1
#
_cell.length_a   1.000
_cell.length_b   1.000
_cell.length_c   1.000
_cell.angle_alpha   90.00
_cell.angle_beta   90.00
_cell.angle_gamma   90.00
#
_symmetry.space_group_name_H-M   'P 1'
#
loop_
_entity.id
_entity.type
_entity.pdbx_description
1 polymer ?
#
loop_
_entity_poly.entity_id
_entity_poly.type
_entity_poly.pdbx_seq_one_letter_code
_entity_poly.pdbx_strand_id
1 'polypeptide(L)'
;TSNMKLIVIFSALFGASLCLETFVGHQVLRIQTRNEDEVKKLQLLESLEHLQLDFWKTPSAPALPVDVRVPANNVQAVKAFLESYGIEYSILIEDLQVILDEEQQDMARNQQRERSSSNFNYGAYHTLEEIYAELDHLKAEYSNLITKIQIGKSYENRPLYVLKFSTGGSNRPAIWLDAGIHSREWVTQASAIWIAKKIASDYGKDASITALLDKMDIFLLTVTNPDGYVFTHTKNRMWRKTRSKQPGTVCFGVDPNRNWDAGFG
;
A
#
# COMPACT_ATOMS: atom_id res chain seq x y z
N THR A 1 9.41 63.07 -26.17
CA THR A 1 8.91 62.40 -24.96
C THR A 1 8.11 61.17 -25.36
N SER A 2 8.75 60.00 -25.40
CA SER A 2 8.03 58.72 -25.37
C SER A 2 9.01 57.64 -24.93
N ASN A 3 8.88 57.24 -23.66
CA ASN A 3 9.62 56.15 -23.05
C ASN A 3 8.81 54.87 -23.23
N MET A 4 9.27 53.94 -24.06
CA MET A 4 8.70 52.60 -24.16
C MET A 4 9.58 51.64 -23.35
N LYS A 5 9.19 51.36 -22.10
CA LYS A 5 9.82 50.34 -21.26
C LYS A 5 9.32 48.96 -21.71
N LEU A 6 10.21 48.17 -22.29
CA LEU A 6 9.97 46.75 -22.58
C LEU A 6 10.14 45.97 -21.27
N ILE A 7 9.04 45.50 -20.68
CA ILE A 7 9.06 44.59 -19.53
C ILE A 7 9.09 43.17 -20.09
N VAL A 8 10.26 42.53 -20.04
CA VAL A 8 10.39 41.09 -20.31
C VAL A 8 10.13 40.35 -19.01
N ILE A 9 8.96 39.74 -18.90
CA ILE A 9 8.63 38.83 -17.79
C ILE A 9 9.21 37.46 -18.14
N PHE A 10 10.32 37.10 -17.50
CA PHE A 10 10.80 35.72 -17.50
C PHE A 10 9.90 34.89 -16.58
N SER A 11 8.92 34.22 -17.15
CA SER A 11 8.17 33.16 -16.48
C SER A 11 9.09 31.96 -16.28
N ALA A 12 9.70 31.84 -15.11
CA ALA A 12 10.39 30.63 -14.70
C ALA A 12 9.34 29.54 -14.44
N LEU A 13 9.07 28.71 -15.45
CA LEU A 13 8.39 27.43 -15.30
C LEU A 13 9.32 26.51 -14.49
N PHE A 14 9.19 26.55 -13.17
CA PHE A 14 9.68 25.46 -12.33
C PHE A 14 8.79 24.24 -12.61
N GLY A 15 9.20 23.44 -13.59
CA GLY A 15 8.75 22.07 -13.68
C GLY A 15 9.24 21.36 -12.43
N ALA A 16 8.33 21.13 -11.46
CA ALA A 16 8.59 20.15 -10.43
C ALA A 16 8.78 18.82 -11.14
N SER A 17 10.03 18.41 -11.33
CA SER A 17 10.37 17.03 -11.62
C SER A 17 9.76 16.21 -10.51
N LEU A 18 8.60 15.62 -10.80
CA LEU A 18 7.92 14.66 -9.96
C LEU A 18 8.74 13.37 -10.04
N CYS A 19 9.99 13.39 -9.55
CA CYS A 19 10.90 12.26 -9.63
C CYS A 19 10.23 11.07 -8.94
N LEU A 20 9.95 10.03 -9.73
CA LEU A 20 9.54 8.74 -9.22
C LEU A 20 10.79 8.11 -8.58
N GLU A 21 10.65 7.58 -7.38
CA GLU A 21 11.73 6.82 -6.74
C GLU A 21 12.03 5.59 -7.59
N THR A 22 13.31 5.41 -7.94
CA THR A 22 13.79 4.20 -8.62
C THR A 22 14.53 3.31 -7.63
N PHE A 23 14.56 2.02 -7.93
CA PHE A 23 15.13 0.98 -7.08
C PHE A 23 16.20 0.18 -7.85
N VAL A 24 16.80 0.78 -8.88
CA VAL A 24 17.80 0.13 -9.74
C VAL A 24 18.96 -0.39 -8.90
N GLY A 25 19.21 -1.69 -8.97
CA GLY A 25 20.27 -2.35 -8.21
C GLY A 25 20.00 -2.46 -6.70
N HIS A 26 18.80 -2.10 -6.22
CA HIS A 26 18.41 -2.38 -4.84
C HIS A 26 18.21 -3.88 -4.69
N GLN A 27 18.80 -4.47 -3.65
CA GLN A 27 18.64 -5.90 -3.36
C GLN A 27 17.68 -6.09 -2.19
N VAL A 28 16.97 -7.22 -2.17
CA VAL A 28 16.32 -7.69 -0.94
C VAL A 28 17.10 -8.88 -0.44
N LEU A 29 17.65 -8.74 0.77
CA LEU A 29 18.39 -9.80 1.44
C LEU A 29 17.45 -10.53 2.41
N ARG A 30 17.52 -11.85 2.42
CA ARG A 30 16.99 -12.70 3.49
C ARG A 30 18.12 -13.11 4.41
N ILE A 31 18.04 -12.67 5.66
CA ILE A 31 19.04 -12.89 6.69
C ILE A 31 18.49 -13.92 7.67
N GLN A 32 19.29 -14.93 8.00
CA GLN A 32 18.93 -15.95 8.97
C GLN A 32 19.52 -15.59 10.33
N THR A 33 18.68 -15.50 11.35
CA THR A 33 19.11 -15.25 12.72
C THR A 33 19.14 -16.54 13.51
N ARG A 34 20.20 -16.79 14.27
CA ARG A 34 20.38 -18.02 15.06
C ARG A 34 20.24 -17.82 16.55
N ASN A 35 20.51 -16.60 17.03
CA ASN A 35 20.55 -16.27 18.45
C ASN A 35 20.21 -14.79 18.68
N GLU A 36 19.98 -14.45 19.94
CA GLU A 36 19.61 -13.10 20.38
C GLU A 36 20.67 -12.04 20.06
N ASP A 37 21.96 -12.42 20.04
CA ASP A 37 23.03 -11.47 19.74
C ASP A 37 23.02 -11.05 18.26
N GLU A 38 22.68 -11.96 17.35
CA GLU A 38 22.47 -11.64 15.94
C GLU A 38 21.23 -10.75 15.74
N VAL A 39 20.14 -11.03 16.45
CA VAL A 39 18.92 -10.18 16.42
C VAL A 39 19.25 -8.76 16.85
N LYS A 40 19.98 -8.58 17.97
CA LYS A 40 20.40 -7.25 18.46
C LYS A 40 21.31 -6.51 17.47
N LYS A 41 22.21 -7.22 16.79
CA LYS A 41 23.06 -6.62 15.73
C LYS A 41 22.22 -6.12 14.55
N LEU A 42 21.19 -6.86 14.16
CA LEU A 42 20.27 -6.42 13.10
C LEU A 42 19.38 -5.26 13.54
N GLN A 43 18.96 -5.21 14.81
CA GLN A 43 18.26 -4.05 15.37
C GLN A 43 19.15 -2.80 15.42
N LEU A 44 20.44 -2.97 15.74
CA LEU A 44 21.41 -1.88 15.61
C LEU A 44 21.53 -1.42 14.15
N LEU A 45 21.62 -2.35 13.20
CA LEU A 45 21.67 -2.03 11.77
C LEU A 45 20.41 -1.29 11.30
N GLU A 46 19.23 -1.67 11.81
CA GLU A 46 17.95 -0.99 11.57
C GLU A 46 17.94 0.47 12.07
N SER A 47 18.63 0.74 13.18
CA SER A 47 18.73 2.11 13.73
C SER A 47 19.65 3.05 12.92
N LEU A 48 20.42 2.54 11.96
CA LEU A 48 21.34 3.34 11.16
C LEU A 48 20.62 4.05 10.00
N GLU A 49 19.96 5.16 10.29
CA GLU A 49 19.12 5.90 9.33
C GLU A 49 19.85 6.28 8.02
N HIS A 50 21.16 6.56 8.08
CA HIS A 50 21.96 6.91 6.91
C HIS A 50 22.09 5.79 5.87
N LEU A 51 21.86 4.53 6.26
CA LEU A 51 21.85 3.38 5.35
C LEU A 51 20.52 3.26 4.59
N GLN A 52 19.47 3.95 5.04
CA GLN A 52 18.14 3.97 4.40
C GLN A 52 17.58 2.57 4.12
N LEU A 53 17.84 1.64 5.04
CA LEU A 53 17.34 0.27 4.96
C LEU A 53 15.83 0.26 5.14
N ASP A 54 15.17 -0.69 4.47
CA ASP A 54 13.73 -0.88 4.56
C ASP A 54 13.43 -2.33 4.87
N PHE A 55 13.09 -2.58 6.14
CA PHE A 55 12.79 -3.91 6.64
C PHE A 55 11.38 -4.32 6.22
N TRP A 56 11.30 -5.40 5.46
CA TRP A 56 10.05 -6.03 5.05
C TRP A 56 9.59 -7.06 6.08
N LYS A 57 10.55 -7.71 6.75
CA LYS A 57 10.35 -8.45 8.00
C LYS A 57 11.39 -8.02 9.00
N THR A 58 10.95 -7.52 10.14
CA THR A 58 11.83 -6.95 11.17
C THR A 58 12.51 -8.02 12.01
N PRO A 59 13.70 -7.74 12.57
CA PRO A 59 14.38 -8.63 13.49
C PRO A 59 13.62 -8.73 14.82
N SER A 60 12.92 -9.84 15.02
CA SER A 60 12.00 -10.04 16.16
C SER A 60 12.43 -11.14 17.12
N ALA A 61 12.84 -12.31 16.61
CA ALA A 61 13.30 -13.44 17.42
C ALA A 61 14.28 -14.32 16.63
N PRO A 62 15.11 -15.11 17.31
CA PRO A 62 15.98 -16.11 16.67
C PRO A 62 15.18 -17.11 15.82
N ALA A 63 15.84 -17.69 14.81
CA ALA A 63 15.27 -18.63 13.84
C ALA A 63 14.16 -18.07 12.94
N LEU A 64 13.76 -16.80 13.14
CA LEU A 64 12.88 -16.11 12.20
C LEU A 64 13.72 -15.37 11.15
N PRO A 65 13.37 -15.49 9.85
CA PRO A 65 14.08 -14.79 8.80
C PRO A 65 13.76 -13.30 8.84
N VAL A 66 14.78 -12.49 8.57
CA VAL A 66 14.69 -11.05 8.40
C VAL A 66 14.81 -10.75 6.91
N ASP A 67 13.85 -10.03 6.35
CA ASP A 67 13.85 -9.64 4.93
C ASP A 67 14.06 -8.13 4.89
N VAL A 68 15.14 -7.65 4.25
CA VAL A 68 15.51 -6.23 4.20
C VAL A 68 15.85 -5.79 2.79
N ARG A 69 15.21 -4.73 2.31
CA ARG A 69 15.60 -4.02 1.10
C ARG A 69 16.78 -3.12 1.42
N VAL A 70 17.86 -3.29 0.67
CA VAL A 70 19.11 -2.54 0.79
C VAL A 70 19.28 -1.65 -0.47
N PRO A 71 19.40 -0.32 -0.31
CA PRO A 71 19.74 0.58 -1.41
C PRO A 71 21.05 0.21 -2.11
N ALA A 72 21.13 0.38 -3.43
CA ALA A 72 22.25 -0.08 -4.26
C ALA A 72 23.64 0.38 -3.75
N ASN A 73 23.73 1.65 -3.32
CA ASN A 73 24.94 2.25 -2.77
C ASN A 73 25.37 1.65 -1.42
N ASN A 74 24.47 0.98 -0.70
CA ASN A 74 24.71 0.41 0.62
C ASN A 74 24.82 -1.12 0.62
N VAL A 75 24.57 -1.79 -0.51
CA VAL A 75 24.61 -3.26 -0.63
C VAL A 75 25.93 -3.83 -0.12
N GLN A 76 27.07 -3.30 -0.58
CA GLN A 76 28.38 -3.81 -0.19
C GLN A 76 28.68 -3.57 1.29
N ALA A 77 28.31 -2.40 1.82
CA ALA A 77 28.50 -2.07 3.24
C ALA A 77 27.68 -3.01 4.15
N VAL A 78 26.43 -3.29 3.78
CA VAL A 78 25.56 -4.21 4.54
C VAL A 78 26.06 -5.65 4.45
N LYS A 79 26.47 -6.12 3.26
CA LYS A 79 27.05 -7.46 3.10
C LYS A 79 28.30 -7.65 3.94
N ALA A 80 29.23 -6.69 3.89
CA ALA A 80 30.44 -6.70 4.70
C ALA A 80 30.13 -6.68 6.21
N PHE A 81 29.12 -5.91 6.65
CA PHE A 81 28.64 -5.96 8.03
C PHE A 81 28.19 -7.36 8.43
N LEU A 82 27.33 -8.00 7.64
CA LEU A 82 26.81 -9.34 7.93
C LEU A 82 27.95 -10.38 7.98
N GLU A 83 28.86 -10.33 7.01
CA GLU A 83 30.03 -11.22 6.93
C GLU A 83 30.97 -11.05 8.11
N SER A 84 31.23 -9.81 8.56
CA SER A 84 32.11 -9.53 9.71
C SER A 84 31.61 -10.14 11.02
N TYR A 85 30.29 -10.34 11.14
CA TYR A 85 29.64 -10.97 12.29
C TYR A 85 29.29 -12.43 12.06
N GLY A 86 29.65 -13.01 10.90
CA GLY A 86 29.31 -14.38 10.52
C GLY A 86 27.80 -14.63 10.45
N ILE A 87 27.02 -13.60 10.09
CA ILE A 87 25.57 -13.67 9.93
C ILE A 87 25.27 -14.13 8.51
N GLU A 88 24.56 -15.25 8.38
CA GLU A 88 24.21 -15.83 7.09
C GLU A 88 23.08 -15.06 6.42
N TYR A 89 23.25 -14.80 5.12
CA TYR A 89 22.23 -14.17 4.29
C TYR A 89 22.19 -14.80 2.89
N SER A 90 21.08 -14.58 2.21
CA SER A 90 20.87 -14.93 0.80
C SER A 90 20.23 -13.74 0.09
N ILE A 91 20.47 -13.61 -1.21
CA ILE A 91 19.82 -12.59 -2.02
C ILE A 91 18.46 -13.15 -2.46
N LEU A 92 17.38 -12.56 -1.97
CA LEU A 92 16.01 -12.94 -2.31
C LEU A 92 15.55 -12.28 -3.61
N ILE A 93 15.93 -11.01 -3.81
CA ILE A 93 15.67 -10.23 -5.02
C ILE A 93 16.98 -9.53 -5.41
N GLU A 94 17.50 -9.84 -6.60
CA GLU A 94 18.78 -9.32 -7.10
C GLU A 94 18.68 -7.84 -7.51
N ASP A 95 17.60 -7.47 -8.20
CA ASP A 95 17.29 -6.09 -8.58
C ASP A 95 15.79 -5.86 -8.43
N LEU A 96 15.41 -5.04 -7.46
CA LEU A 96 14.01 -4.71 -7.19
C LEU A 96 13.37 -3.94 -8.35
N GLN A 97 14.12 -3.13 -9.10
CA GLN A 97 13.54 -2.35 -10.20
C GLN A 97 12.97 -3.26 -11.29
N VAL A 98 13.60 -4.40 -11.57
CA VAL A 98 13.13 -5.34 -12.60
C VAL A 98 11.71 -5.83 -12.29
N ILE A 99 11.42 -6.17 -11.03
CA ILE A 99 10.09 -6.62 -10.60
C ILE A 99 9.07 -5.47 -10.70
N LEU A 100 9.48 -4.24 -10.36
CA LEU A 100 8.60 -3.08 -10.44
C LEU A 100 8.30 -2.67 -11.88
N ASP A 101 9.25 -2.82 -12.79
CA ASP A 101 9.06 -2.57 -14.22
C ASP A 101 8.06 -3.58 -14.82
N GLU A 102 8.15 -4.86 -14.44
CA GLU A 102 7.19 -5.90 -14.83
C GLU A 102 5.78 -5.57 -14.30
N GLU A 103 5.66 -5.20 -13.02
CA GLU A 103 4.38 -4.78 -12.41
C GLU A 103 3.74 -3.62 -13.17
N GLN A 104 4.51 -2.57 -13.48
CA GLN A 104 4.02 -1.41 -14.22
C GLN A 104 3.59 -1.75 -15.65
N GLN A 105 4.34 -2.61 -16.33
CA GLN A 105 3.98 -3.08 -17.68
C GLN A 105 2.66 -3.86 -17.67
N ASP A 106 2.47 -4.74 -16.69
CA ASP A 106 1.25 -5.53 -16.59
C ASP A 106 0.03 -4.69 -16.22
N MET A 107 0.20 -3.70 -15.34
CA MET A 107 -0.84 -2.72 -15.07
C MET A 107 -1.22 -1.91 -16.32
N ALA A 108 -0.23 -1.42 -17.08
CA ALA A 108 -0.49 -0.66 -18.31
C ALA A 108 -1.23 -1.51 -19.36
N ARG A 109 -0.84 -2.78 -19.52
CA ARG A 109 -1.56 -3.73 -20.38
C ARG A 109 -2.97 -3.99 -19.89
N ASN A 110 -3.19 -4.11 -18.58
CA ASN A 110 -4.52 -4.29 -18.01
C ASN A 110 -5.42 -3.09 -18.33
N GLN A 111 -4.96 -1.87 -18.11
CA GLN A 111 -5.71 -0.65 -18.40
C GLN A 111 -6.15 -0.58 -19.88
N GLN A 112 -5.31 -1.02 -20.81
CA GLN A 112 -5.67 -1.11 -22.23
C GLN A 112 -6.78 -2.15 -22.49
N ARG A 113 -6.76 -3.28 -21.79
CA ARG A 113 -7.77 -4.34 -21.91
C ARG A 113 -9.12 -3.94 -21.30
N GLU A 114 -9.12 -3.30 -20.14
CA GLU A 114 -10.36 -2.86 -19.49
C GLU A 114 -11.05 -1.76 -20.32
N ARG A 115 -10.27 -0.83 -20.90
CA ARG A 115 -10.80 0.19 -21.82
C ARG A 115 -11.50 -0.39 -23.05
N SER A 116 -11.06 -1.54 -23.55
CA SER A 116 -11.65 -2.18 -24.74
C SER A 116 -12.81 -3.13 -24.39
N SER A 117 -12.72 -3.86 -23.28
CA SER A 117 -13.74 -4.83 -22.86
C SER A 117 -14.85 -4.26 -21.98
N SER A 118 -14.65 -3.07 -21.40
CA SER A 118 -15.55 -2.45 -20.40
C SER A 118 -15.79 -3.33 -19.16
N ASN A 119 -14.92 -4.30 -18.88
CA ASN A 119 -15.00 -5.18 -17.73
C ASN A 119 -13.84 -4.91 -16.78
N PHE A 120 -14.12 -4.83 -15.48
CA PHE A 120 -13.10 -4.77 -14.44
C PHE A 120 -12.39 -6.12 -14.31
N ASN A 121 -11.06 -6.13 -14.37
CA ASN A 121 -10.25 -7.34 -14.24
C ASN A 121 -9.71 -7.48 -12.81
N TYR A 122 -10.42 -8.24 -11.96
CA TYR A 122 -10.02 -8.50 -10.57
C TYR A 122 -8.68 -9.27 -10.41
N GLY A 123 -8.06 -9.73 -11.50
CA GLY A 123 -6.73 -10.35 -11.50
C GLY A 123 -5.57 -9.37 -11.68
N ALA A 124 -5.81 -8.07 -11.62
CA ALA A 124 -4.80 -7.02 -11.79
C ALA A 124 -4.77 -6.05 -10.60
N TYR A 125 -3.72 -5.22 -10.55
CA TYR A 125 -3.66 -4.07 -9.65
C TYR A 125 -4.25 -2.82 -10.32
N HIS A 126 -4.87 -1.97 -9.51
CA HIS A 126 -5.61 -0.79 -9.95
C HIS A 126 -5.20 0.44 -9.17
N THR A 127 -5.40 1.60 -9.76
CA THR A 127 -5.31 2.90 -9.10
C THR A 127 -6.46 3.09 -8.10
N LEU A 128 -6.34 4.09 -7.21
CA LEU A 128 -7.41 4.40 -6.26
C LEU A 128 -8.72 4.78 -6.97
N GLU A 129 -8.60 5.53 -8.06
CA GLU A 129 -9.73 6.00 -8.87
C GLU A 129 -10.47 4.83 -9.52
N GLU A 130 -9.74 3.86 -10.08
CA GLU A 130 -10.30 2.64 -10.68
C GLU A 130 -11.00 1.78 -9.61
N ILE A 131 -10.40 1.61 -8.43
CA ILE A 131 -11.05 0.91 -7.31
C ILE A 131 -12.34 1.62 -6.92
N TYR A 132 -12.32 2.95 -6.75
CA TYR A 132 -13.50 3.71 -6.34
C TYR A 132 -14.62 3.69 -7.37
N ALA A 133 -14.29 3.70 -8.66
CA ALA A 133 -15.26 3.50 -9.73
C ALA A 133 -15.89 2.11 -9.66
N GLU A 134 -15.11 1.07 -9.38
CA GLU A 134 -15.65 -0.29 -9.23
C GLU A 134 -16.54 -0.43 -7.99
N LEU A 135 -16.25 0.27 -6.88
CA LEU A 135 -17.16 0.32 -5.73
C LEU A 135 -18.54 0.91 -6.10
N ASP A 136 -18.56 1.93 -6.96
CA ASP A 136 -19.80 2.51 -7.47
C ASP A 136 -20.54 1.57 -8.42
N HIS A 137 -19.79 0.86 -9.28
CA HIS A 137 -20.35 -0.16 -10.16
C HIS A 137 -20.99 -1.30 -9.37
N LEU A 138 -20.29 -1.88 -8.39
CA LEU A 138 -20.83 -2.94 -7.52
C LEU A 138 -22.08 -2.50 -6.77
N LYS A 139 -22.08 -1.28 -6.24
CA LYS A 139 -23.27 -0.69 -5.59
C LYS A 139 -24.45 -0.60 -6.57
N ALA A 140 -24.21 -0.18 -7.81
CA ALA A 140 -25.26 -0.06 -8.81
C ALA A 140 -25.81 -1.43 -9.23
N GLU A 141 -24.92 -2.39 -9.49
CA GLU A 141 -25.25 -3.76 -9.92
C GLU A 141 -26.02 -4.53 -8.83
N TYR A 142 -25.62 -4.39 -7.57
CA TYR A 142 -26.21 -5.09 -6.41
C TYR A 142 -26.90 -4.14 -5.43
N SER A 143 -27.68 -3.18 -5.94
CA SER A 143 -28.26 -2.09 -5.15
C SER A 143 -29.21 -2.50 -4.02
N ASN A 144 -29.74 -3.72 -4.04
CA ASN A 144 -30.56 -4.31 -2.98
C ASN A 144 -29.74 -4.89 -1.81
N LEU A 145 -28.43 -5.10 -2.00
CA LEU A 145 -27.53 -5.71 -1.03
C LEU A 145 -26.41 -4.76 -0.58
N ILE A 146 -25.89 -3.95 -1.50
CA ILE A 146 -24.71 -3.11 -1.29
C ILE A 146 -25.10 -1.64 -1.13
N THR A 147 -24.55 -1.01 -0.09
CA THR A 147 -24.49 0.44 0.04
C THR A 147 -23.05 0.91 0.20
N LYS A 148 -22.70 2.04 -0.42
CA LYS A 148 -21.39 2.69 -0.26
C LYS A 148 -21.51 3.82 0.76
N ILE A 149 -20.74 3.74 1.83
CA ILE A 149 -20.78 4.68 2.96
C ILE A 149 -19.43 5.41 3.01
N GLN A 150 -19.46 6.74 3.12
CA GLN A 150 -18.26 7.50 3.45
C GLN A 150 -18.15 7.63 4.97
N ILE A 151 -17.10 7.05 5.56
CA ILE A 151 -16.89 7.05 7.02
C ILE A 151 -16.00 8.20 7.50
N GLY A 152 -15.34 8.90 6.57
CA GLY A 152 -14.44 9.99 6.89
C GLY A 152 -13.66 10.48 5.68
N LYS A 153 -12.57 11.18 5.96
CA LYS A 153 -11.58 11.62 4.98
C LYS A 153 -10.18 11.35 5.50
N SER A 154 -9.26 11.08 4.59
CA SER A 154 -7.83 10.95 4.88
C SER A 154 -7.18 12.31 5.17
N TYR A 155 -5.88 12.30 5.47
CA TYR A 155 -5.13 13.53 5.75
C TYR A 155 -5.09 14.47 4.54
N GLU A 156 -4.94 13.92 3.34
CA GLU A 156 -4.97 14.67 2.08
C GLU A 156 -6.40 14.81 1.51
N ASN A 157 -7.43 14.70 2.36
CA ASN A 157 -8.86 14.92 2.06
C ASN A 157 -9.52 13.92 1.09
N ARG A 158 -8.97 12.71 0.90
CA ARG A 158 -9.62 11.66 0.10
C ARG A 158 -10.72 10.98 0.92
N PRO A 159 -11.89 10.67 0.35
CA PRO A 159 -12.96 9.99 1.08
C PRO A 159 -12.53 8.57 1.44
N LEU A 160 -12.90 8.11 2.64
CA LEU A 160 -12.77 6.72 3.07
C LEU A 160 -14.10 6.01 2.83
N TYR A 161 -14.14 5.11 1.83
CA TYR A 161 -15.35 4.40 1.44
C TYR A 161 -15.41 2.98 1.98
N VAL A 162 -16.54 2.64 2.58
CA VAL A 162 -16.87 1.31 3.06
C VAL A 162 -18.05 0.78 2.25
N LEU A 163 -17.95 -0.46 1.77
CA LEU A 163 -19.12 -1.19 1.27
C LEU A 163 -19.79 -1.90 2.44
N LYS A 164 -21.08 -1.62 2.64
CA LYS A 164 -21.93 -2.35 3.55
C LYS A 164 -22.77 -3.35 2.73
N PHE A 165 -22.67 -4.63 3.07
CA PHE A 165 -23.49 -5.72 2.57
C PHE A 165 -24.55 -6.05 3.62
N SER A 166 -25.83 -5.95 3.27
CA SER A 166 -26.92 -6.12 4.23
C SER A 166 -28.22 -6.55 3.55
N THR A 167 -28.99 -7.40 4.23
CA THR A 167 -30.30 -7.85 3.78
C THR A 167 -31.45 -7.09 4.45
N GLY A 168 -31.14 -5.98 5.14
CA GLY A 168 -32.10 -5.11 5.81
C GLY A 168 -31.94 -5.13 7.34
N GLY A 169 -33.04 -4.90 8.06
CA GLY A 169 -33.04 -4.82 9.53
C GLY A 169 -32.37 -3.56 10.09
N SER A 170 -32.35 -3.46 11.42
CA SER A 170 -31.74 -2.34 12.16
C SER A 170 -30.81 -2.89 13.23
N ASN A 171 -29.64 -2.26 13.42
CA ASN A 171 -28.62 -2.64 14.41
C ASN A 171 -28.29 -4.15 14.44
N ARG A 172 -28.11 -4.74 13.25
CA ARG A 172 -27.69 -6.13 13.13
C ARG A 172 -26.23 -6.29 13.59
N PRO A 173 -25.87 -7.45 14.16
CA PRO A 173 -24.47 -7.77 14.40
C PRO A 173 -23.68 -7.69 13.09
N ALA A 174 -22.42 -7.27 13.18
CA ALA A 174 -21.64 -6.93 11.99
C ALA A 174 -20.23 -7.51 12.03
N ILE A 175 -19.70 -7.79 10.84
CA ILE A 175 -18.28 -8.12 10.63
C ILE A 175 -17.63 -6.92 9.95
N TRP A 176 -16.48 -6.50 10.49
CA TRP A 176 -15.63 -5.49 9.88
C TRP A 176 -14.44 -6.16 9.18
N LEU A 177 -14.20 -5.77 7.94
CA LEU A 177 -13.06 -6.16 7.13
C LEU A 177 -12.41 -4.90 6.58
N ASP A 178 -11.09 -4.81 6.65
CA ASP A 178 -10.33 -3.75 6.02
C ASP A 178 -9.08 -4.29 5.33
N ALA A 179 -8.62 -3.53 4.34
CA ALA A 179 -7.43 -3.85 3.56
C ALA A 179 -6.60 -2.59 3.28
N GLY A 180 -5.33 -2.79 2.99
CA GLY A 180 -4.45 -1.69 2.57
C GLY A 180 -4.19 -0.65 3.65
N ILE A 181 -4.17 -1.03 4.94
CA ILE A 181 -3.74 -0.12 6.01
C ILE A 181 -2.28 0.31 5.79
N HIS A 182 -1.44 -0.60 5.30
CA HIS A 182 -0.14 -0.27 4.73
C HIS A 182 -0.20 -0.20 3.21
N SER A 183 0.25 0.92 2.67
CA SER A 183 0.00 1.24 1.27
C SER A 183 0.71 0.34 0.25
N ARG A 184 1.91 -0.18 0.55
CA ARG A 184 2.69 -1.03 -0.37
C ARG A 184 2.16 -2.45 -0.53
N GLU A 185 1.26 -2.90 0.35
CA GLU A 185 0.75 -4.27 0.42
C GLU A 185 -0.39 -4.50 -0.59
N TRP A 186 -0.15 -4.17 -1.87
CA TRP A 186 -1.16 -4.04 -2.95
C TRP A 186 -2.09 -5.23 -3.14
N VAL A 187 -1.62 -6.44 -2.83
CA VAL A 187 -2.44 -7.66 -2.88
C VAL A 187 -3.64 -7.59 -1.94
N THR A 188 -3.55 -6.84 -0.84
CA THR A 188 -4.65 -6.71 0.13
C THR A 188 -5.82 -5.92 -0.47
N GLN A 189 -5.56 -4.77 -1.12
CA GLN A 189 -6.58 -3.96 -1.79
C GLN A 189 -7.20 -4.73 -2.96
N ALA A 190 -6.37 -5.41 -3.78
CA ALA A 190 -6.85 -6.25 -4.89
C ALA A 190 -7.73 -7.41 -4.41
N SER A 191 -7.34 -8.06 -3.31
CA SER A 191 -8.16 -9.12 -2.70
C SER A 191 -9.46 -8.57 -2.14
N ALA A 192 -9.45 -7.40 -1.50
CA ALA A 192 -10.65 -6.79 -0.94
C ALA A 192 -11.68 -6.46 -2.01
N ILE A 193 -11.29 -5.88 -3.16
CA ILE A 193 -12.24 -5.61 -4.24
C ILE A 193 -12.78 -6.92 -4.86
N TRP A 194 -11.97 -7.97 -4.97
CA TRP A 194 -12.44 -9.29 -5.38
C TRP A 194 -13.42 -9.91 -4.36
N ILE A 195 -13.13 -9.81 -3.06
CA ILE A 195 -14.03 -10.26 -1.98
C ILE A 195 -15.37 -9.53 -2.07
N ALA A 196 -15.36 -8.23 -2.35
CA ALA A 196 -16.59 -7.45 -2.53
C ALA A 196 -17.49 -8.03 -3.64
N LYS A 197 -16.92 -8.30 -4.82
CA LYS A 197 -17.64 -8.95 -5.92
C LYS A 197 -18.10 -10.35 -5.53
N LYS A 198 -17.24 -11.13 -4.86
CA LYS A 198 -17.52 -12.51 -4.47
C LYS A 198 -18.71 -12.62 -3.51
N ILE A 199 -18.73 -11.79 -2.46
CA ILE A 199 -19.85 -11.73 -1.51
C ILE A 199 -21.15 -11.43 -2.27
N ALA A 200 -21.13 -10.42 -3.14
CA ALA A 200 -22.30 -9.98 -3.88
C ALA A 200 -22.81 -11.02 -4.89
N SER A 201 -21.89 -11.66 -5.63
CA SER A 201 -22.24 -12.61 -6.68
C SER A 201 -22.76 -13.94 -6.16
N ASP A 202 -22.34 -14.31 -4.94
CA ASP A 202 -22.65 -15.59 -4.31
C ASP A 202 -23.84 -15.53 -3.36
N TYR A 203 -24.23 -14.34 -2.87
CA TYR A 203 -25.44 -14.19 -2.07
C TYR A 203 -26.68 -14.67 -2.85
N GLY A 204 -27.47 -15.56 -2.23
CA GLY A 204 -28.60 -16.25 -2.86
C GLY A 204 -28.21 -17.48 -3.70
N LYS A 205 -26.92 -17.80 -3.83
CA LYS A 205 -26.42 -18.98 -4.56
C LYS A 205 -25.62 -19.93 -3.68
N ASP A 206 -24.67 -19.39 -2.92
CA ASP A 206 -23.92 -20.16 -1.92
C ASP A 206 -24.65 -20.11 -0.57
N ALA A 207 -24.91 -21.29 0.01
CA ALA A 207 -25.70 -21.40 1.22
C ALA A 207 -25.01 -20.79 2.45
N SER A 208 -23.67 -20.81 2.50
CA SER A 208 -22.90 -20.33 3.65
C SER A 208 -22.91 -18.81 3.73
N ILE A 209 -22.54 -18.12 2.65
CA ILE A 209 -22.56 -16.64 2.62
C ILE A 209 -23.98 -16.08 2.73
N THR A 210 -24.97 -16.78 2.17
CA THR A 210 -26.38 -16.40 2.29
C THR A 210 -26.83 -16.48 3.75
N ALA A 211 -26.60 -17.61 4.43
CA ALA A 211 -26.95 -17.76 5.84
C ALA A 211 -26.23 -16.75 6.76
N LEU A 212 -25.00 -16.35 6.40
CA LEU A 212 -24.25 -15.30 7.11
C LEU A 212 -24.93 -13.94 6.92
N LEU A 213 -25.17 -13.52 5.67
CA LEU A 213 -25.77 -12.22 5.35
C LEU A 213 -27.23 -12.11 5.76
N ASP A 214 -27.94 -13.24 5.95
CA ASP A 214 -29.29 -13.29 6.54
C ASP A 214 -29.31 -13.00 8.04
N LYS A 215 -28.16 -13.12 8.73
CA LYS A 215 -28.04 -12.85 10.17
C LYS A 215 -27.20 -11.62 10.51
N MET A 216 -26.21 -11.29 9.68
CA MET A 216 -25.21 -10.26 9.96
C MET A 216 -25.05 -9.29 8.79
N ASP A 217 -24.56 -8.09 9.09
CA ASP A 217 -24.04 -7.17 8.09
C ASP A 217 -22.52 -7.39 7.91
N ILE A 218 -21.98 -7.14 6.71
CA ILE A 218 -20.53 -7.07 6.48
C ILE A 218 -20.17 -5.65 6.05
N PHE A 219 -19.15 -5.08 6.67
CA PHE A 219 -18.55 -3.80 6.30
C PHE A 219 -17.15 -4.05 5.77
N LEU A 220 -16.85 -3.58 4.57
CA LEU A 220 -15.57 -3.79 3.90
C LEU A 220 -14.97 -2.44 3.48
N LEU A 221 -13.85 -2.06 4.10
CA LEU A 221 -13.03 -0.92 3.71
C LEU A 221 -11.91 -1.39 2.77
N THR A 222 -12.06 -1.15 1.47
CA THR A 222 -11.12 -1.69 0.46
C THR A 222 -9.76 -1.00 0.44
N VAL A 223 -9.70 0.29 0.79
CA VAL A 223 -8.45 1.06 0.88
C VAL A 223 -8.44 1.89 2.15
N THR A 224 -7.81 1.36 3.19
CA THR A 224 -7.75 1.98 4.53
C THR A 224 -6.82 3.19 4.57
N ASN A 225 -5.73 3.17 3.80
CA ASN A 225 -4.76 4.27 3.71
C ASN A 225 -4.69 4.80 2.25
N PRO A 226 -5.70 5.59 1.80
CA PRO A 226 -5.78 6.03 0.41
C PRO A 226 -4.67 7.01 0.02
N ASP A 227 -4.17 7.84 0.95
CA ASP A 227 -3.08 8.78 0.66
C ASP A 227 -1.77 8.04 0.42
N GLY A 228 -1.45 7.08 1.28
CA GLY A 228 -0.29 6.21 1.09
C GLY A 228 -0.43 5.41 -0.20
N TYR A 229 -1.63 4.87 -0.50
CA TYR A 229 -1.85 4.09 -1.70
C TYR A 229 -1.58 4.90 -2.97
N VAL A 230 -2.15 6.11 -3.09
CA VAL A 230 -1.84 7.01 -4.22
C VAL A 230 -0.35 7.35 -4.29
N PHE A 231 0.31 7.55 -3.14
CA PHE A 231 1.75 7.80 -3.10
C PHE A 231 2.57 6.59 -3.63
N THR A 232 2.12 5.36 -3.42
CA THR A 232 2.77 4.17 -4.00
C THR A 232 2.66 4.06 -5.51
N HIS A 233 1.58 4.60 -6.10
CA HIS A 233 1.39 4.64 -7.55
C HIS A 233 2.14 5.80 -8.23
N THR A 234 2.41 6.89 -7.50
CA THR A 234 2.87 8.14 -8.11
C THR A 234 4.27 8.60 -7.71
N LYS A 235 4.82 8.07 -6.60
CA LYS A 235 6.05 8.57 -5.97
C LYS A 235 6.99 7.46 -5.54
N ASN A 236 6.55 6.60 -4.62
CA ASN A 236 7.41 5.61 -4.00
C ASN A 236 6.63 4.32 -3.73
N ARG A 237 6.85 3.31 -4.56
CA ARG A 237 6.17 2.00 -4.49
C ARG A 237 6.38 1.27 -3.17
N MET A 238 7.46 1.57 -2.44
CA MET A 238 7.79 0.98 -1.13
C MET A 238 7.18 1.75 0.06
N TRP A 239 6.40 2.81 -0.18
CA TRP A 239 5.79 3.58 0.90
C TRP A 239 4.77 2.75 1.69
N ARG A 240 4.89 2.76 3.02
CA ARG A 240 4.05 1.98 3.94
C ARG A 240 3.06 2.83 4.75
N LYS A 241 3.52 3.99 5.21
CA LYS A 241 2.88 4.83 6.25
C LYS A 241 1.72 5.66 5.70
N THR A 242 1.04 6.41 6.57
CA THR A 242 0.15 7.50 6.16
C THR A 242 0.94 8.65 5.50
N ARG A 243 0.28 9.74 5.10
CA ARG A 243 0.92 10.93 4.50
C ARG A 243 0.82 12.19 5.38
N SER A 244 0.53 12.04 6.67
CA SER A 244 0.47 13.17 7.59
C SER A 244 1.81 13.89 7.73
N LYS A 245 1.80 15.22 7.69
CA LYS A 245 3.01 16.04 7.94
C LYS A 245 3.30 16.03 9.44
N GLN A 246 4.52 15.62 9.82
CA GLN A 246 4.91 15.58 11.22
C GLN A 246 5.44 16.95 11.68
N PRO A 247 4.89 17.55 12.76
CA PRO A 247 5.35 18.84 13.25
C PRO A 247 6.84 18.84 13.57
N GLY A 248 7.56 19.89 13.15
CA GLY A 248 8.97 20.07 13.47
C GLY A 248 9.95 19.12 12.75
N THR A 249 9.49 18.29 11.81
CA THR A 249 10.37 17.40 11.03
C THR A 249 10.14 17.56 9.53
N VAL A 250 11.11 17.09 8.73
CA VAL A 250 10.97 16.94 7.27
C VAL A 250 10.26 15.63 6.90
N CYS A 251 10.02 14.75 7.88
CA CYS A 251 9.48 13.42 7.68
C CYS A 251 7.95 13.44 7.57
N PHE A 252 7.42 12.49 6.81
CA PHE A 252 5.99 12.30 6.61
C PHE A 252 5.54 10.93 7.10
N GLY A 253 4.28 10.87 7.52
CA GLY A 253 3.55 9.65 7.83
C GLY A 253 3.85 9.06 9.20
N VAL A 254 2.81 8.43 9.75
CA VAL A 254 2.85 7.53 10.91
C VAL A 254 2.56 6.12 10.41
N ASP A 255 3.11 5.09 11.05
CA ASP A 255 2.66 3.71 10.81
C ASP A 255 1.22 3.57 11.35
N PRO A 256 0.21 3.42 10.47
CA PRO A 256 -1.18 3.37 10.91
C PRO A 256 -1.50 2.16 11.79
N ASN A 257 -0.71 1.08 11.72
CA ASN A 257 -0.85 -0.10 12.56
C ASN A 257 0.07 -0.08 13.79
N ARG A 258 0.59 1.10 14.16
CA ARG A 258 1.20 1.42 15.46
C ARG A 258 0.53 2.63 16.13
N ASN A 259 -0.63 3.05 15.61
CA ASN A 259 -1.34 4.25 16.04
C ASN A 259 -2.69 3.93 16.73
N TRP A 260 -2.93 2.66 17.08
CA TRP A 260 -4.10 2.25 17.86
C TRP A 260 -3.85 2.47 19.34
N ASP A 261 -4.91 2.77 20.10
CA ASP A 261 -4.85 2.94 21.56
C ASP A 261 -4.85 1.58 22.28
N ALA A 262 -3.81 0.79 22.01
CA ALA A 262 -3.60 -0.53 22.60
C ALA A 262 -2.10 -0.74 22.81
N GLY A 263 -1.62 -0.44 24.03
CA GLY A 263 -0.20 -0.47 24.35
C GLY A 263 0.62 0.54 23.53
N PHE A 264 0.07 1.74 23.33
CA PHE A 264 0.69 2.80 22.54
C PHE A 264 1.95 3.37 23.24
N GLY A 265 3.06 3.48 22.48
CA GLY A 265 4.37 3.96 22.95
C GLY A 265 5.42 2.88 23.02
#